data_AF-A0A7V4UZT5-F1
#
_entry.id   AF-A0A7V4UZT5-F1
#
_cell.length_a   1.000
_cell.length_b   1.000
_cell.length_c   1.000
_cell.angle_alpha   90.00
_cell.angle_beta   90.00
_cell.angle_gamma   90.00
#
_symmetry.space_group_name_H-M   'P 1'
#
loop_
_entity.id
_entity.type
_entity.pdbx_description
1 polymer ?
#
loop_
_entity_poly.entity_id
_entity_poly.type
_entity_poly.pdbx_seq_one_letter_code
_entity_poly.pdbx_strand_id
1 'polypeptide(L)'
;MINSLRGMNDTLPNESEAFRYFLDICEQTAYKYGVKPIFVPILEETALFKRSVGESSDIVGKEMYRFTDKGENDVCMRPEGTAGVVRAFVQAKLDRAGGRHAWYYWGPMFRYERPQKGRLRQFHQFGVEIFGEADITEDVNAICMIADIFDVLEIKFSVKINSLGCNECSPSYR
;
A
#
# COMPACT_ATOMS: atom_id res chain seq x y z
N MET A 1 -34.95 -3.21 3.94
CA MET A 1 -33.77 -4.07 4.18
C MET A 1 -32.55 -3.30 3.70
N ILE A 2 -31.50 -3.20 4.51
CA ILE A 2 -30.27 -2.47 4.19
C ILE A 2 -29.26 -3.48 3.65
N ASN A 3 -28.55 -3.13 2.58
CA ASN A 3 -27.54 -3.99 1.94
C ASN A 3 -26.17 -3.30 1.97
N SER A 4 -25.10 -4.08 1.77
CA SER A 4 -23.75 -3.53 1.63
C SER A 4 -23.62 -2.62 0.41
N LEU A 5 -22.65 -1.70 0.48
CA LEU A 5 -22.37 -0.79 -0.63
C LEU A 5 -21.77 -1.57 -1.80
N ARG A 6 -22.18 -1.23 -3.02
CA ARG A 6 -21.63 -1.85 -4.23
C ARG A 6 -20.11 -1.73 -4.24
N GLY A 7 -19.40 -2.85 -4.37
CA GLY A 7 -17.94 -2.91 -4.39
C GLY A 7 -17.28 -2.90 -3.01
N MET A 8 -18.06 -3.05 -1.92
CA MET A 8 -17.59 -3.21 -0.55
C MET A 8 -18.21 -4.49 0.00
N ASN A 9 -17.43 -5.57 -0.02
CA ASN A 9 -17.94 -6.92 0.25
C ASN A 9 -17.75 -7.29 1.72
N ASP A 10 -18.72 -8.02 2.27
CA ASP A 10 -18.54 -8.73 3.54
C ASP A 10 -17.63 -9.93 3.31
N THR A 11 -16.64 -10.14 4.18
CA THR A 11 -15.76 -11.32 4.15
C THR A 11 -16.25 -12.30 5.21
N LEU A 12 -16.90 -13.38 4.77
CA LEU A 12 -17.56 -14.35 5.66
C LEU A 12 -16.57 -15.40 6.21
N PRO A 13 -16.92 -16.18 7.25
CA PRO A 13 -15.98 -17.06 7.96
C PRO A 13 -15.04 -17.91 7.10
N ASN A 14 -15.55 -18.57 6.05
CA ASN A 14 -14.71 -19.39 5.17
C ASN A 14 -13.66 -18.54 4.41
N GLU A 15 -14.03 -17.33 3.98
CA GLU A 15 -13.13 -16.41 3.28
C GLU A 15 -12.19 -15.70 4.26
N SER A 16 -12.68 -15.35 5.46
CA SER A 16 -11.88 -14.66 6.47
C SER A 16 -10.84 -15.57 7.12
N GLU A 17 -11.10 -16.87 7.22
CA GLU A 17 -10.09 -17.87 7.61
C GLU A 17 -8.95 -17.95 6.60
N ALA A 18 -9.27 -17.99 5.30
CA ALA A 18 -8.26 -17.98 4.24
C ALA A 18 -7.48 -16.66 4.21
N PHE A 19 -8.16 -15.52 4.41
CA PHE A 19 -7.53 -14.21 4.50
C PHE A 19 -6.58 -14.11 5.69
N ARG A 20 -6.98 -14.63 6.86
CA ARG A 20 -6.13 -14.67 8.06
C ARG A 20 -4.91 -15.57 7.84
N TYR A 21 -5.09 -16.75 7.24
CA TYR A 21 -3.98 -17.62 6.88
C TYR A 21 -2.97 -16.92 5.96
N PHE A 22 -3.45 -16.20 4.93
CA PHE A 22 -2.60 -15.39 4.05
C PHE A 22 -1.82 -14.32 4.83
N LEU A 23 -2.47 -13.60 5.75
CA LEU A 23 -1.81 -12.60 6.58
C LEU A 23 -0.75 -13.22 7.49
N ASP A 24 -1.05 -14.36 8.13
CA ASP A 24 -0.10 -15.07 8.99
C ASP A 24 1.20 -15.42 8.23
N ILE A 25 1.09 -15.89 6.97
CA ILE A 25 2.26 -16.17 6.12
C ILE A 25 3.01 -14.88 5.76
N CYS A 26 2.31 -13.82 5.38
CA CYS A 26 2.92 -12.53 5.05
C CYS A 26 3.70 -11.96 6.24
N GLU A 27 3.10 -11.95 7.44
CA GLU A 27 3.72 -11.43 8.66
C GLU A 27 4.93 -12.28 9.07
N GLN A 28 4.80 -13.60 9.11
CA GLN A 28 5.91 -14.50 9.43
C GLN A 28 7.08 -14.33 8.47
N THR A 29 6.80 -14.12 7.18
CA THR A 29 7.85 -13.88 6.18
C THR A 29 8.49 -12.52 6.38
N ALA A 30 7.71 -11.45 6.56
CA ALA A 30 8.21 -10.11 6.84
C ALA A 30 9.15 -10.07 8.07
N TYR A 31 8.81 -10.79 9.14
CA TYR A 31 9.67 -10.90 10.33
C TYR A 31 11.04 -11.54 10.03
N LYS A 32 11.13 -12.52 9.13
CA LYS A 32 12.40 -13.13 8.71
C LYS A 32 13.32 -12.13 7.99
N TYR A 33 12.74 -11.15 7.30
CA TYR A 33 13.44 -10.06 6.63
C TYR A 33 13.68 -8.83 7.54
N GLY A 34 13.36 -8.94 8.84
CA GLY A 34 13.53 -7.84 9.79
C GLY A 34 12.55 -6.68 9.58
N VAL A 35 11.45 -6.91 8.86
CA VAL A 35 10.42 -5.93 8.56
C VAL A 35 9.35 -5.97 9.67
N LYS A 36 9.04 -4.83 10.28
CA LYS A 36 8.14 -4.73 11.44
C LYS A 36 6.78 -4.13 11.09
N PRO A 37 5.71 -4.41 11.83
CA PRO A 37 4.42 -3.82 11.53
C PRO A 37 4.40 -2.30 11.76
N ILE A 38 3.72 -1.57 10.88
CA ILE A 38 3.27 -0.19 11.10
C ILE A 38 1.77 -0.08 10.82
N PHE A 39 1.07 0.70 11.66
CA PHE A 39 -0.34 1.00 11.49
C PHE A 39 -0.52 2.50 11.31
N VAL A 40 -1.05 2.90 10.16
CA VAL A 40 -1.35 4.30 9.82
C VAL A 40 -2.86 4.50 9.67
N PRO A 41 -3.37 5.73 9.91
CA PRO A 41 -4.78 6.05 9.75
C PRO A 41 -5.34 5.65 8.38
N ILE A 42 -6.64 5.34 8.35
CA ILE A 42 -7.38 5.11 7.10
C ILE A 42 -7.79 6.44 6.46
N LEU A 43 -8.03 7.46 7.28
CA LEU A 43 -8.44 8.79 6.87
C LEU A 43 -7.27 9.75 7.07
N GLU A 44 -6.91 10.49 6.02
CA GLU A 44 -5.82 11.47 6.02
C GLU A 44 -6.28 12.75 5.31
N GLU A 45 -5.51 13.84 5.41
CA GLU A 45 -5.74 15.04 4.62
C GLU A 45 -5.64 14.71 3.12
N THR A 46 -6.60 15.19 2.32
CA THR A 46 -6.61 14.96 0.86
C THR A 46 -5.31 15.44 0.18
N ALA A 47 -4.70 16.50 0.71
CA ALA A 47 -3.44 17.04 0.20
C ALA A 47 -2.29 16.02 0.20
N LEU A 48 -2.29 15.05 1.12
CA LEU A 48 -1.27 14.00 1.20
C LEU A 48 -1.25 13.13 -0.07
N PHE A 49 -2.43 12.71 -0.53
CA PHE A 49 -2.56 11.83 -1.70
C PHE A 49 -2.37 12.59 -3.01
N LYS A 50 -2.82 13.85 -3.09
CA LYS A 50 -2.59 14.72 -4.27
C LYS A 50 -1.11 14.91 -4.55
N ARG A 51 -0.30 15.13 -3.51
CA ARG A 51 1.14 15.36 -3.63
C ARG A 51 1.92 14.09 -3.96
N SER A 52 1.51 12.94 -3.41
CA SER A 52 2.26 11.68 -3.53
C SER A 52 1.98 10.92 -4.83
N VAL A 53 0.70 10.70 -5.15
CA VAL A 53 0.30 9.92 -6.33
C VAL A 53 0.39 10.75 -7.63
N GLY A 54 0.43 12.08 -7.49
CA GLY A 54 0.50 13.02 -8.60
C GLY A 54 -0.87 13.41 -9.12
N GLU A 55 -1.04 14.71 -9.37
CA GLU A 55 -2.33 15.31 -9.76
C GLU A 55 -2.89 14.76 -11.09
N SER A 56 -2.02 14.27 -11.97
CA SER A 56 -2.40 13.71 -13.27
C SER A 56 -2.81 12.23 -13.21
N SER A 57 -2.76 11.58 -12.04
CA SER A 57 -3.19 10.18 -11.90
C SER A 57 -4.71 10.07 -11.93
N ASP A 58 -5.24 8.99 -12.51
CA ASP A 58 -6.68 8.69 -12.46
C ASP A 58 -7.17 8.57 -11.00
N ILE A 59 -6.31 8.10 -10.09
CA ILE A 59 -6.59 8.02 -8.66
C ILE A 59 -6.98 9.39 -8.11
N VAL A 60 -6.11 10.39 -8.28
CA VAL A 60 -6.34 11.76 -7.79
C VAL A 60 -7.48 12.45 -8.55
N GLY A 61 -7.60 12.19 -9.85
CA GLY A 61 -8.58 12.85 -10.69
C GLY A 61 -10.03 12.38 -10.46
N LYS A 62 -10.26 11.09 -10.18
CA LYS A 62 -11.62 10.51 -10.26
C LYS A 62 -11.94 9.45 -9.18
N GLU A 63 -10.95 8.90 -8.49
CA GLU A 63 -11.15 7.69 -7.67
C GLU A 63 -11.07 7.93 -6.16
N MET A 64 -10.71 9.13 -5.69
CA MET A 64 -10.59 9.40 -4.26
C MET A 64 -11.95 9.47 -3.54
N TYR A 65 -12.06 8.73 -2.43
CA TYR A 65 -13.16 8.87 -1.46
C TYR A 65 -12.92 10.09 -0.56
N ARG A 66 -13.13 11.28 -1.13
CA ARG A 66 -12.90 12.59 -0.52
C ARG A 66 -14.20 13.18 0.04
N PHE A 67 -14.14 13.79 1.22
CA PHE A 67 -15.26 14.52 1.83
C PHE A 67 -14.77 15.60 2.79
N THR A 68 -15.67 16.50 3.17
CA THR A 68 -15.44 17.47 4.25
C THR A 68 -15.91 16.86 5.56
N ASP A 69 -15.02 16.77 6.56
CA ASP A 69 -15.38 16.27 7.88
C ASP A 69 -16.14 17.30 8.73
N LYS A 70 -16.50 16.95 9.97
CA LYS A 70 -17.23 17.87 10.87
C LYS A 70 -16.38 19.06 11.35
N GLY A 71 -15.06 18.99 11.22
CA GLY A 71 -14.13 20.07 11.50
C GLY A 71 -13.84 20.94 10.29
N GLU A 72 -14.59 20.77 9.20
CA GLU A 72 -14.41 21.47 7.92
C GLU A 72 -13.08 21.13 7.21
N ASN A 73 -12.44 20.02 7.58
CA ASN A 73 -11.20 19.56 6.93
C ASN A 73 -11.50 18.81 5.64
N ASP A 74 -10.65 19.02 4.63
CA ASP A 74 -10.67 18.24 3.38
C ASP A 74 -9.91 16.92 3.58
N VAL A 75 -10.66 15.84 3.77
CA VAL A 75 -10.13 14.52 4.10
C VAL A 75 -10.45 13.48 3.03
N CYS A 76 -9.63 12.44 2.97
CA CYS A 76 -9.77 11.36 2.02
C CYS A 76 -9.50 10.01 2.69
N MET A 77 -10.35 9.03 2.40
CA MET A 77 -10.04 7.63 2.71
C MET A 77 -8.85 7.19 1.85
N ARG A 78 -7.88 6.51 2.43
CA ARG A 78 -6.61 6.19 1.76
C ARG A 78 -6.82 5.30 0.50
N PRO A 79 -6.33 5.71 -0.67
CA PRO A 79 -6.36 4.87 -1.89
C PRO A 79 -5.16 3.92 -2.00
N GLU A 80 -4.13 4.11 -1.17
CA GLU A 80 -2.89 3.34 -1.04
C GLU A 80 -2.29 3.56 0.37
N GLY A 81 -1.21 2.85 0.71
CA GLY A 81 -0.62 2.90 2.05
C GLY A 81 0.71 3.67 2.16
N THR A 82 1.49 3.75 1.08
CA THR A 82 2.81 4.36 1.04
C THR A 82 2.79 5.81 1.52
N ALA A 83 1.85 6.65 1.04
CA ALA A 83 1.82 8.05 1.44
C ALA A 83 1.59 8.23 2.95
N GLY A 84 0.72 7.41 3.55
CA GLY A 84 0.48 7.41 5.00
C GLY A 84 1.72 6.96 5.79
N VAL A 85 2.44 5.95 5.29
CA VAL A 85 3.68 5.48 5.92
C VAL A 85 4.79 6.52 5.85
N VAL A 86 4.99 7.15 4.68
CA VAL A 86 5.97 8.23 4.51
C VAL A 86 5.63 9.42 5.41
N ARG A 87 4.35 9.80 5.50
CA ARG A 87 3.88 10.85 6.42
C ARG A 87 4.21 10.49 7.87
N ALA A 88 4.01 9.25 8.28
CA ALA A 88 4.37 8.76 9.62
C ALA A 88 5.87 8.81 9.87
N PHE A 89 6.68 8.37 8.91
CA PHE A 89 8.14 8.40 8.96
C PHE A 89 8.67 9.82 9.24
N VAL A 90 8.20 10.80 8.46
CA VAL A 90 8.60 12.21 8.59
C VAL A 90 8.03 12.84 9.86
N GLN A 91 6.77 12.56 10.21
CA GLN A 91 6.14 13.09 11.41
C GLN A 91 6.86 12.63 12.69
N ALA A 92 7.37 11.40 12.69
CA ALA A 92 8.18 10.84 13.77
C ALA A 92 9.65 11.32 13.75
N LYS A 93 10.04 12.16 12.78
CA LYS A 93 11.40 12.69 12.58
C LYS A 93 12.44 11.59 12.32
N LEU A 94 12.01 10.43 11.80
CA LEU A 94 12.89 9.29 11.53
C LEU A 94 13.72 9.51 10.26
N ASP A 95 13.25 10.38 9.36
CA ASP A 95 14.00 10.90 8.22
C ASP A 95 15.31 11.60 8.62
N ARG A 96 15.36 12.13 9.86
CA ARG A 96 16.52 12.84 10.42
C ARG A 96 17.33 12.02 11.41
N ALA A 97 16.71 11.00 12.00
CA ALA A 97 17.38 10.12 12.94
C ALA A 97 18.39 9.18 12.25
N GLY A 98 18.21 8.97 10.94
CA GLY A 98 19.01 8.02 10.17
C GLY A 98 18.69 6.57 10.50
N GLY A 99 19.49 5.67 9.92
CA GLY A 99 19.34 4.23 10.05
C GLY A 99 18.25 3.64 9.15
N ARG A 100 18.27 2.32 9.02
CA ARG A 100 17.32 1.55 8.24
C ARG A 100 16.00 1.37 8.98
N HIS A 101 14.90 1.73 8.34
CA HIS A 101 13.54 1.50 8.84
C HIS A 101 12.77 0.68 7.83
N ALA A 102 12.45 -0.57 8.17
CA ALA A 102 11.70 -1.47 7.30
C ALA A 102 10.38 -1.84 7.96
N TRP A 103 9.28 -1.49 7.30
CA TRP A 103 7.95 -1.71 7.83
C TRP A 103 7.02 -2.39 6.85
N TYR A 104 6.12 -3.21 7.36
CA TYR A 104 4.98 -3.73 6.62
C TYR A 104 3.70 -3.17 7.20
N TYR A 105 2.69 -3.05 6.35
CA TYR A 105 1.33 -2.74 6.75
C TYR A 105 0.38 -3.68 6.03
N TRP A 106 -0.80 -3.86 6.62
CA TRP A 106 -1.94 -4.41 5.92
C TRP A 106 -3.20 -3.66 6.30
N GLY A 107 -4.19 -3.70 5.42
CA GLY A 107 -5.51 -3.16 5.73
C GLY A 107 -6.28 -2.66 4.51
N PRO A 108 -7.45 -2.04 4.74
CA PRO A 108 -8.33 -1.61 3.67
C PRO A 108 -7.79 -0.36 2.96
N MET A 109 -8.07 -0.29 1.67
CA MET A 109 -7.81 0.81 0.75
C MET A 109 -9.09 1.11 -0.03
N PHE A 110 -9.27 2.35 -0.46
CA PHE A 110 -10.52 2.85 -1.02
C PHE A 110 -10.31 3.56 -2.35
N ARG A 111 -10.89 3.05 -3.43
CA ARG A 111 -10.87 3.68 -4.76
C ARG A 111 -12.24 3.64 -5.41
N TYR A 112 -12.75 4.77 -5.87
CA TYR A 112 -14.05 4.90 -6.53
C TYR A 112 -13.99 4.42 -7.99
N GLU A 113 -13.53 3.18 -8.19
CA GLU A 113 -13.53 2.54 -9.49
C GLU A 113 -14.90 1.89 -9.78
N ARG A 114 -15.17 1.63 -11.06
CA ARG A 114 -16.30 0.77 -11.46
C ARG A 114 -15.96 -0.67 -11.07
N PRO A 115 -16.73 -1.33 -10.17
CA PRO A 115 -16.38 -2.67 -9.73
C PRO A 115 -16.37 -3.69 -10.87
N GLN A 116 -15.31 -4.48 -10.95
CA GLN A 116 -15.07 -5.55 -11.91
C GLN A 116 -14.35 -6.72 -11.21
N LYS A 117 -14.15 -7.85 -11.89
CA LYS A 117 -13.37 -8.96 -11.33
C LYS A 117 -11.96 -8.47 -10.96
N GLY A 118 -11.60 -8.55 -9.68
CA GLY A 118 -10.31 -8.06 -9.16
C GLY A 118 -10.24 -6.56 -8.89
N ARG A 119 -11.33 -5.79 -9.12
CA ARG A 119 -11.41 -4.35 -8.84
C ARG A 119 -12.62 -4.07 -7.95
N LEU A 120 -12.36 -3.76 -6.68
CA LEU A 120 -13.36 -3.40 -5.68
C LEU A 120 -13.20 -1.92 -5.28
N ARG A 121 -14.24 -1.37 -4.65
CA ARG A 121 -14.18 -0.01 -4.09
C ARG A 121 -13.50 0.03 -2.73
N GLN A 122 -13.68 -1.02 -1.95
CA GLN A 122 -12.87 -1.34 -0.79
C GLN A 122 -12.11 -2.63 -1.09
N PHE A 123 -10.80 -2.60 -0.99
CA PHE A 123 -9.93 -3.76 -1.16
C PHE A 123 -8.86 -3.75 -0.07
N HIS A 124 -8.11 -4.85 0.08
CA HIS A 124 -7.06 -4.97 1.08
C HIS A 124 -5.71 -5.09 0.39
N GLN A 125 -4.69 -4.49 0.99
CA GLN A 125 -3.31 -4.64 0.58
C GLN A 125 -2.46 -5.12 1.76
N PHE A 126 -1.43 -5.89 1.45
CA PHE A 126 -0.24 -6.06 2.28
C PHE A 126 0.88 -5.32 1.55
N GLY A 127 1.52 -4.35 2.19
CA GLY A 127 2.57 -3.52 1.60
C GLY A 127 3.78 -3.43 2.51
N VAL A 128 4.94 -3.21 1.90
CA VAL A 128 6.22 -3.06 2.60
C VAL A 128 6.91 -1.80 2.13
N GLU A 129 7.46 -1.06 3.08
CA GLU A 129 8.18 0.19 2.88
C GLU A 129 9.52 0.11 3.60
N ILE A 130 10.61 0.41 2.89
CA ILE A 130 11.98 0.39 3.44
C ILE A 130 12.60 1.77 3.23
N PHE A 131 13.12 2.35 4.30
CA PHE A 131 13.70 3.69 4.33
C PHE A 131 15.12 3.66 4.89
N GLY A 132 15.89 4.70 4.55
CA GLY A 132 17.16 5.03 5.20
C GLY A 132 18.42 4.64 4.43
N GLU A 133 18.36 3.62 3.57
CA GLU A 133 19.50 3.15 2.80
C GLU A 133 19.15 3.06 1.31
N ALA A 134 19.93 3.73 0.47
CA ALA A 134 19.83 3.66 -0.99
C ALA A 134 20.77 2.56 -1.50
N ASP A 135 20.42 1.30 -1.22
CA ASP A 135 21.17 0.12 -1.62
C ASP A 135 20.27 -0.85 -2.40
N ILE A 136 20.78 -1.35 -3.54
CA ILE A 136 20.11 -2.34 -4.38
C ILE A 136 19.79 -3.63 -3.62
N THR A 137 20.51 -3.91 -2.53
CA THR A 137 20.21 -5.04 -1.67
C THR A 137 18.81 -4.94 -1.05
N GLU A 138 18.29 -3.73 -0.79
CA GLU A 138 16.93 -3.53 -0.29
C GLU A 138 15.87 -3.81 -1.34
N ASP A 139 16.10 -3.42 -2.60
CA ASP A 139 15.24 -3.78 -3.73
C ASP A 139 15.18 -5.31 -3.90
N VAL A 140 16.33 -5.98 -3.83
CA VAL A 140 16.41 -7.45 -3.93
C VAL A 140 15.70 -8.11 -2.75
N ASN A 141 15.91 -7.62 -1.53
CA ASN A 141 15.24 -8.14 -0.33
C ASN A 141 13.71 -8.03 -0.44
N ALA A 142 13.19 -6.91 -0.94
CA ALA A 142 11.76 -6.74 -1.16
C ALA A 142 11.20 -7.75 -2.19
N ILE A 143 11.93 -7.98 -3.30
CA ILE A 143 11.55 -8.96 -4.32
C ILE A 143 11.58 -10.38 -3.76
N CYS A 144 12.65 -10.76 -3.06
CA CYS A 144 12.80 -12.09 -2.46
C CYS A 144 11.73 -12.36 -1.40
N MET A 145 11.40 -11.38 -0.56
CA MET A 145 10.34 -11.52 0.44
C MET A 145 8.97 -11.79 -0.20
N ILE A 146 8.63 -11.08 -1.29
CA ILE A 146 7.38 -11.34 -2.02
C ILE A 146 7.43 -12.73 -2.69
N ALA A 147 8.57 -13.12 -3.28
CA ALA A 147 8.75 -14.44 -3.87
C ALA A 147 8.54 -15.56 -2.83
N ASP A 148 9.15 -15.44 -1.65
CA ASP A 148 9.01 -16.39 -0.55
C ASP A 148 7.56 -16.54 -0.08
N ILE A 149 6.80 -15.43 -0.02
CA ILE A 149 5.36 -15.48 0.31
C ILE A 149 4.61 -16.33 -0.72
N PHE A 150 4.87 -16.14 -2.01
CA PHE A 150 4.21 -16.90 -3.07
C PHE A 150 4.64 -18.37 -3.08
N ASP A 151 5.92 -18.66 -2.83
CA ASP A 151 6.44 -20.02 -2.74
C ASP A 151 5.81 -20.80 -1.57
N VAL A 152 5.68 -20.17 -0.38
CA VAL A 152 5.01 -20.78 0.77
C VAL A 152 3.53 -21.04 0.52
N LEU A 153 2.87 -20.17 -0.25
CA LEU A 153 1.47 -20.34 -0.66
C LEU A 153 1.30 -21.28 -1.87
N GLU A 154 2.40 -21.80 -2.43
CA GLU A 154 2.43 -22.64 -3.63
C GLU A 154 1.77 -21.99 -4.86
N ILE A 155 1.80 -20.66 -4.94
CA ILE A 155 1.23 -19.90 -6.05
C ILE A 155 2.31 -19.71 -7.11
N LYS A 156 2.07 -20.22 -8.33
CA LYS A 156 2.99 -19.98 -9.45
C LYS A 156 2.99 -18.50 -9.86
N PHE A 157 4.17 -17.92 -10.00
CA PHE A 157 4.35 -16.53 -10.40
C PHE A 157 5.50 -16.36 -11.40
N SER A 158 5.60 -15.16 -11.96
CA SER A 158 6.73 -14.69 -12.75
C SER A 158 7.08 -13.28 -12.32
N VAL A 159 8.35 -13.02 -12.01
CA VAL A 159 8.82 -11.67 -11.67
C VAL A 159 9.13 -10.91 -12.96
N LYS A 160 8.58 -9.69 -13.10
CA LYS A 160 8.91 -8.78 -14.19
C LYS A 160 9.63 -7.57 -13.61
N ILE A 161 10.87 -7.35 -14.03
CA ILE A 161 11.73 -6.28 -13.52
C ILE A 161 11.96 -5.27 -14.64
N ASN A 162 11.88 -3.99 -14.32
CA ASN A 162 12.20 -2.88 -15.21
C ASN A 162 12.75 -1.71 -14.37
N SER A 163 13.47 -0.78 -15.01
CA SER A 163 13.88 0.49 -14.40
C SER A 163 13.35 1.65 -15.23
N LEU A 164 12.75 2.64 -14.57
CA LEU A 164 12.29 3.88 -15.22
C LEU A 164 13.41 4.92 -15.39
N GLY A 165 14.61 4.63 -14.87
CA GLY A 165 15.75 5.55 -14.84
C GLY A 165 15.54 6.73 -13.89
N CYS A 166 16.39 7.75 -14.02
CA CYS A 166 16.27 9.00 -13.29
C CYS A 166 15.74 10.13 -14.19
N ASN A 167 15.55 11.33 -13.63
CA ASN A 167 15.08 12.50 -14.38
C ASN A 167 16.00 12.90 -15.55
N GLU A 168 17.28 12.52 -15.53
CA GLU A 168 18.23 12.80 -16.61
C GLU A 168 18.15 11.76 -17.74
N CYS A 169 17.95 10.47 -17.39
CA CYS A 169 17.93 9.37 -18.36
C CYS A 169 16.54 9.14 -18.98
N SER A 170 15.47 9.31 -18.18
CA SER A 170 14.08 9.02 -18.55
C SER A 170 13.57 9.77 -19.80
N PRO A 171 13.94 11.04 -20.09
CA PRO A 171 13.39 11.78 -21.23
C PRO A 171 13.60 11.10 -22.60
N SER A 172 14.65 10.29 -22.74
CA SER A 172 14.95 9.59 -24.01
C SER A 172 14.07 8.35 -24.27
N TYR A 173 13.30 7.90 -23.27
CA TYR A 173 12.49 6.69 -23.31
C TYR A 173 10.97 6.96 -23.19
N ARG A 174 10.55 8.23 -23.15
CA ARG A 174 9.14 8.65 -23.07
C ARG A 174 8.51 8.89 -24.43
#